data_AF-C6S9R1-F1
#
_entry.id   AF-C6S9R1-F1
#
_cell.length_a   1.000
_cell.length_b   1.000
_cell.length_c   1.000
_cell.angle_alpha   90.00
_cell.angle_beta   90.00
_cell.angle_gamma   90.00
#
_symmetry.space_group_name_H-M   'P 1'
#
loop_
_entity.id
_entity.type
_entity.pdbx_description
1 polymer ?
#
loop_
_entity_poly.entity_id
_entity_poly.type
_entity_poly.pdbx_seq_one_letter_code
_entity_poly.pdbx_strand_id
1 'polypeptide(L)'
;MGRIGALSVAKPQCACRLGLLRQGCRPPPTDRRPNRVVRPRRLARPTLGRAGLRYLAYARKLQKSPTWLYWLARSRAATGNTQEAEKLYKQAAATGRNFYAVLAGEELGRKIDTRNNVPDADANSVLRMAEDGAIKRALVLFRNSRTAGDAKMRRQAQAEWRFATRGFDEDKLLTAAQTAFDHGFYDMAVNSAERTDRKLNYTLRYISPFKDTVIRHAQNVNVDPAWVYGLIRQESRFVMGAQSRVGAQGLMQVMPATAREIAGKIGMDAAQLYTADGNIRMGTWYMADTKRRLQNNEVLATAGYNAGPGRARRWQADTPLEGAVYAETIPFSETRDYVKKVMANAAYYAALFGAPHIPLKQRMGIVPAR
;
A
#
# COMPACT_ATOMS: atom_id res chain seq x y z
N MET A 1 -37.62 -38.41 48.81
CA MET A 1 -38.38 -38.28 47.54
C MET A 1 -37.63 -37.29 46.68
N GLY A 2 -37.14 -37.52 45.47
CA GLY A 2 -37.00 -38.67 44.58
C GLY A 2 -35.96 -38.25 43.53
N ARG A 3 -35.12 -39.19 43.09
CA ARG A 3 -34.02 -39.07 42.13
C ARG A 3 -34.51 -38.93 40.67
N ILE A 4 -33.53 -38.78 39.77
CA ILE A 4 -33.41 -39.23 38.35
C ILE A 4 -33.32 -38.03 37.39
N GLY A 5 -32.36 -37.92 36.46
CA GLY A 5 -31.28 -38.79 36.03
C GLY A 5 -30.68 -38.24 34.72
N ALA A 6 -29.35 -38.25 34.61
CA ALA A 6 -28.61 -37.90 33.41
C ALA A 6 -28.58 -39.09 32.42
N LEU A 7 -28.57 -38.81 31.12
CA LEU A 7 -28.33 -39.80 30.08
C LEU A 7 -27.28 -39.32 29.08
N SER A 8 -26.18 -40.06 29.06
CA SER A 8 -25.06 -40.05 28.11
C SER A 8 -25.22 -41.28 27.21
N VAL A 9 -25.04 -41.14 25.88
CA VAL A 9 -24.73 -42.25 24.95
C VAL A 9 -23.96 -41.65 23.76
N ALA A 10 -22.64 -41.78 23.67
CA ALA A 10 -21.82 -42.89 23.16
C ALA A 10 -21.75 -43.01 21.61
N LYS A 11 -20.51 -42.95 21.10
CA LYS A 11 -20.08 -43.22 19.71
C LYS A 11 -20.21 -44.71 19.36
N PRO A 12 -20.26 -45.08 18.06
CA PRO A 12 -19.78 -46.37 17.62
C PRO A 12 -18.51 -46.27 16.74
N GLN A 13 -17.53 -47.09 17.08
CA GLN A 13 -16.47 -47.60 16.20
C GLN A 13 -16.80 -49.06 15.81
N CYS A 14 -16.04 -49.59 14.84
CA CYS A 14 -15.98 -50.98 14.32
C CYS A 14 -16.96 -51.31 13.17
N ALA A 15 -16.62 -52.06 12.12
CA ALA A 15 -15.40 -52.77 11.72
C ALA A 15 -15.49 -53.13 10.21
N CYS A 16 -14.36 -53.40 9.58
CA CYS A 16 -14.25 -54.01 8.24
C CYS A 16 -14.57 -55.52 8.28
N ARG A 17 -15.29 -56.04 7.26
CA ARG A 17 -15.02 -57.36 6.66
C ARG A 17 -15.67 -57.54 5.27
N LEU A 18 -15.04 -58.42 4.49
CA LEU A 18 -15.12 -58.74 3.06
C LEU A 18 -16.50 -59.06 2.45
N GLY A 19 -16.62 -58.89 1.12
CA GLY A 19 -17.26 -59.89 0.25
C GLY A 19 -18.19 -59.41 -0.88
N LEU A 20 -17.63 -59.31 -2.10
CA LEU A 20 -18.21 -59.62 -3.43
C LEU A 20 -19.55 -59.00 -3.95
N LEU A 21 -19.39 -58.28 -5.08
CA LEU A 21 -20.23 -58.19 -6.28
C LEU A 21 -21.74 -57.88 -6.15
N ARG A 22 -22.13 -56.67 -6.60
CA ARG A 22 -23.19 -56.47 -7.60
C ARG A 22 -23.12 -55.08 -8.22
N GLN A 23 -23.26 -55.04 -9.54
CA GLN A 23 -23.30 -53.84 -10.37
C GLN A 23 -24.62 -53.08 -10.15
N GLY A 24 -24.59 -51.74 -10.21
CA GLY A 24 -25.80 -50.92 -10.25
C GLY A 24 -25.58 -49.44 -9.89
N CYS A 25 -25.58 -48.58 -10.91
CA CYS A 25 -25.83 -47.12 -10.86
C CYS A 25 -24.91 -46.24 -9.99
N ARG A 26 -23.91 -45.61 -10.61
CA ARG A 26 -23.26 -44.41 -10.07
C ARG A 26 -24.01 -43.16 -10.53
N PRO A 27 -24.40 -42.24 -9.63
CA PRO A 27 -24.80 -40.89 -10.03
C PRO A 27 -23.56 -40.12 -10.53
N PRO A 28 -23.72 -39.10 -11.40
CA PRO A 28 -22.59 -38.36 -11.95
C PRO A 28 -21.81 -37.67 -10.82
N PRO A 29 -20.47 -37.54 -10.94
CA PRO A 29 -19.67 -36.87 -9.93
C PRO A 29 -20.09 -35.40 -9.86
N THR A 30 -20.58 -35.00 -8.69
CA THR A 30 -20.76 -33.59 -8.36
C THR A 30 -19.38 -32.94 -8.29
N ASP A 31 -19.04 -32.18 -9.35
CA ASP A 31 -17.82 -31.38 -9.41
C ASP A 31 -17.92 -30.21 -8.42
N ARG A 32 -17.73 -30.48 -7.13
CA ARG A 32 -17.45 -29.45 -6.12
C ARG A 32 -15.97 -29.08 -6.18
N ARG A 33 -15.54 -28.46 -7.29
CA ARG A 33 -14.32 -27.65 -7.31
C ARG A 33 -14.70 -26.18 -7.11
N PRO A 34 -14.23 -25.51 -6.04
CA PRO A 34 -14.48 -24.08 -5.89
C PRO A 34 -13.79 -23.33 -7.02
N ASN A 35 -14.59 -22.54 -7.75
CA ASN A 35 -14.23 -21.44 -8.65
C ASN A 35 -12.72 -21.14 -8.71
N ARG A 36 -12.02 -21.71 -9.68
CA ARG A 36 -10.69 -21.24 -10.09
C ARG A 36 -10.85 -19.91 -10.84
N VAL A 37 -11.00 -18.83 -10.06
CA VAL A 37 -10.92 -17.45 -10.54
C VAL A 37 -9.57 -17.26 -11.23
N VAL A 38 -9.61 -17.01 -12.54
CA VAL A 38 -8.48 -16.46 -13.27
C VAL A 38 -8.32 -15.00 -12.85
N ARG A 39 -7.41 -14.77 -11.90
CA ARG A 39 -7.05 -13.45 -11.37
C ARG A 39 -6.25 -12.65 -12.43
N PRO A 40 -6.17 -11.30 -12.33
CA PRO A 40 -5.40 -10.41 -13.24
C PRO A 40 -3.96 -10.87 -13.55
N ARG A 41 -3.42 -11.75 -12.70
CA ARG A 41 -2.21 -12.54 -12.90
C ARG A 41 -2.05 -13.19 -14.28
N ARG A 42 -3.13 -13.53 -14.99
CA ARG A 42 -3.03 -14.19 -16.31
C ARG A 42 -2.81 -13.24 -17.49
N LEU A 43 -3.16 -11.95 -17.40
CA LEU A 43 -2.86 -10.97 -18.45
C LEU A 43 -1.45 -10.38 -18.34
N ALA A 44 -0.83 -10.46 -17.15
CA ALA A 44 0.49 -9.88 -16.88
C ALA A 44 1.66 -10.77 -17.32
N ARG A 45 1.43 -12.04 -17.71
CA ARG A 45 2.50 -12.96 -18.17
C ARG A 45 2.57 -13.02 -19.70
N PRO A 46 3.76 -13.03 -20.33
CA PRO A 46 3.91 -12.79 -21.78
C PRO A 46 3.43 -13.95 -22.67
N THR A 47 3.24 -15.14 -22.12
CA THR A 47 2.79 -16.31 -22.88
C THR A 47 1.33 -16.57 -22.57
N LEU A 48 0.42 -16.08 -23.41
CA LEU A 48 -0.85 -16.74 -23.77
C LEU A 48 -1.57 -15.91 -24.85
N GLY A 49 -1.34 -16.27 -26.11
CA GLY A 49 -2.09 -15.77 -27.26
C GLY A 49 -3.56 -16.20 -27.21
N ARG A 50 -4.43 -15.37 -27.83
CA ARG A 50 -5.86 -15.52 -28.21
C ARG A 50 -6.89 -16.05 -27.17
N ALA A 51 -6.50 -16.77 -26.12
CA ALA A 51 -7.42 -17.32 -25.11
C ALA A 51 -7.78 -16.36 -23.95
N GLY A 52 -7.08 -15.22 -23.81
CA GLY A 52 -7.35 -14.21 -22.78
C GLY A 52 -8.55 -13.30 -23.05
N LEU A 53 -9.03 -13.23 -24.30
CA LEU A 53 -10.02 -12.24 -24.76
C LEU A 53 -11.49 -12.64 -24.48
N ARG A 54 -11.78 -13.91 -24.16
CA ARG A 54 -13.16 -14.41 -24.01
C ARG A 54 -13.74 -14.34 -22.59
N TYR A 55 -12.98 -13.89 -21.58
CA TYR A 55 -13.46 -13.78 -20.18
C TYR A 55 -13.81 -12.35 -19.74
N LEU A 56 -13.77 -11.38 -20.66
CA LEU A 56 -13.97 -9.94 -20.40
C LEU A 56 -15.45 -9.51 -20.19
N ALA A 57 -16.32 -10.41 -19.74
CA ALA A 57 -17.70 -10.08 -19.35
C ALA A 57 -17.90 -9.94 -17.83
N TYR A 58 -16.84 -10.06 -17.02
CA TYR A 58 -16.94 -10.00 -15.55
C TYR A 58 -16.88 -8.56 -15.00
N ALA A 59 -17.96 -8.19 -14.30
CA ALA A 59 -18.28 -6.94 -13.60
C ALA A 59 -17.68 -5.65 -14.20
N ARG A 60 -18.51 -4.86 -14.91
CA ARG A 60 -18.18 -3.52 -15.47
C ARG A 60 -17.36 -2.62 -14.52
N LYS A 61 -17.53 -2.75 -13.20
CA LYS A 61 -16.76 -2.01 -12.18
C LYS A 61 -15.27 -2.39 -12.14
N LEU A 62 -14.92 -3.67 -12.29
CA LEU A 62 -13.52 -4.12 -12.31
C LEU A 62 -12.81 -3.61 -13.57
N GLN A 63 -13.47 -3.67 -14.73
CA GLN A 63 -12.90 -3.18 -16.00
C GLN A 63 -12.52 -1.70 -15.96
N LYS A 64 -13.23 -0.89 -15.18
CA LYS A 64 -12.95 0.54 -14.99
C LYS A 64 -11.92 0.83 -13.89
N SER A 65 -11.37 -0.18 -13.22
CA SER A 65 -10.33 0.07 -12.22
C SER A 65 -9.00 0.47 -12.89
N PRO A 66 -8.13 1.23 -12.19
CA PRO A 66 -6.84 1.66 -12.75
C PRO A 66 -6.00 0.48 -13.27
N THR A 67 -5.99 -0.64 -12.53
CA THR A 67 -5.27 -1.86 -12.89
C THR A 67 -5.69 -2.41 -14.24
N TRP A 68 -7.00 -2.63 -14.43
CA TRP A 68 -7.49 -3.29 -15.64
C TRP A 68 -7.44 -2.36 -16.85
N LEU A 69 -7.69 -1.06 -16.66
CA LEU A 69 -7.52 -0.06 -17.72
C LEU A 69 -6.07 -0.05 -18.25
N TYR A 70 -5.08 0.00 -17.35
CA TYR A 70 -3.66 0.01 -17.74
C TYR A 70 -3.24 -1.28 -18.44
N TRP A 71 -3.56 -2.46 -17.88
CA TRP A 71 -3.14 -3.73 -18.49
C TRP A 71 -3.88 -4.04 -19.79
N LEU A 72 -5.14 -3.62 -19.93
CA LEU A 72 -5.84 -3.72 -21.20
C LEU A 72 -5.21 -2.79 -22.24
N ALA A 73 -4.85 -1.56 -21.86
CA ALA A 73 -4.12 -0.64 -22.75
C ALA A 73 -2.79 -1.24 -23.23
N ARG A 74 -1.98 -1.80 -22.30
CA ARG A 74 -0.75 -2.53 -22.61
C ARG A 74 -0.99 -3.69 -23.57
N SER A 75 -2.05 -4.46 -23.36
CA SER A 75 -2.44 -5.55 -24.27
C SER A 75 -2.79 -5.04 -25.67
N ARG A 76 -3.53 -3.94 -25.78
CA ARG A 76 -3.89 -3.34 -27.07
C ARG A 76 -2.65 -2.84 -27.81
N ALA A 77 -1.77 -2.12 -27.12
CA ALA A 77 -0.51 -1.63 -27.67
C ALA A 77 0.35 -2.79 -28.20
N ALA A 78 0.49 -3.89 -27.44
CA ALA A 78 1.27 -5.06 -27.85
C ALA A 78 0.70 -5.78 -29.09
N THR A 79 -0.59 -5.61 -29.39
CA THR A 79 -1.27 -6.17 -30.57
C THR A 79 -1.39 -5.21 -31.76
N GLY A 80 -0.76 -4.04 -31.69
CA GLY A 80 -0.84 -3.01 -32.74
C GLY A 80 -2.11 -2.16 -32.74
N ASN A 81 -2.99 -2.33 -31.75
CA ASN A 81 -4.22 -1.54 -31.59
C ASN A 81 -3.93 -0.20 -30.88
N THR A 82 -3.08 0.64 -31.49
CA THR A 82 -2.49 1.82 -30.84
C THR A 82 -3.52 2.86 -30.38
N GLN A 83 -4.53 3.17 -31.20
CA GLN A 83 -5.57 4.14 -30.85
C GLN A 83 -6.42 3.68 -29.65
N GLU A 84 -6.77 2.39 -29.59
CA GLU A 84 -7.51 1.83 -28.46
C GLU A 84 -6.66 1.84 -27.18
N ALA A 85 -5.37 1.52 -27.30
CA ALA A 85 -4.42 1.60 -26.20
C ALA A 85 -4.33 3.02 -25.64
N GLU A 86 -4.15 4.03 -26.49
CA GLU A 86 -4.07 5.44 -26.08
C GLU A 86 -5.34 5.88 -25.34
N LYS A 87 -6.52 5.51 -25.85
CA LYS A 87 -7.81 5.80 -25.19
C LYS A 87 -7.86 5.20 -23.78
N LEU A 88 -7.44 3.94 -23.62
CA LEU A 88 -7.44 3.26 -22.32
C LEU A 88 -6.38 3.84 -21.37
N TYR A 89 -5.21 4.23 -21.87
CA TYR A 89 -4.22 4.94 -21.05
C TYR A 89 -4.74 6.29 -20.57
N LYS A 90 -5.44 7.06 -21.42
CA LYS A 90 -6.07 8.32 -20.98
C LYS A 90 -7.08 8.10 -19.85
N GLN A 91 -7.88 7.04 -19.95
CA GLN A 91 -8.82 6.65 -18.89
C GLN A 91 -8.11 6.24 -17.60
N ALA A 92 -7.05 5.41 -17.70
CA ALA A 92 -6.25 5.01 -16.54
C ALA A 92 -5.57 6.22 -15.87
N ALA A 93 -4.96 7.12 -16.65
CA ALA A 93 -4.33 8.34 -16.16
C ALA A 93 -5.32 9.29 -15.45
N ALA A 94 -6.58 9.31 -15.89
CA ALA A 94 -7.64 10.11 -15.25
C ALA A 94 -8.09 9.57 -13.89
N THR A 95 -7.66 8.37 -13.47
CA THR A 95 -8.05 7.78 -12.17
C THR A 95 -7.29 8.36 -10.96
N GLY A 96 -6.48 9.40 -11.16
CA GLY A 96 -5.88 10.19 -10.09
C GLY A 96 -4.40 9.90 -9.86
N ARG A 97 -3.97 9.88 -8.58
CA ARG A 97 -2.55 9.86 -8.18
C ARG A 97 -2.08 8.46 -7.76
N ASN A 98 -2.50 7.44 -8.50
CA ASN A 98 -2.19 6.04 -8.19
C ASN A 98 -1.15 5.44 -9.15
N PHE A 99 -0.58 4.29 -8.77
CA PHE A 99 0.48 3.60 -9.51
C PHE A 99 0.19 3.43 -11.01
N TYR A 100 -1.02 2.97 -11.37
CA TYR A 100 -1.37 2.72 -12.76
C TYR A 100 -1.75 3.99 -13.52
N ALA A 101 -2.25 5.02 -12.85
CA ALA A 101 -2.46 6.32 -13.46
C ALA A 101 -1.12 6.97 -13.88
N VAL A 102 -0.09 6.84 -13.04
CA VAL A 102 1.26 7.31 -13.35
C VAL A 102 1.84 6.52 -14.54
N LEU A 103 1.84 5.19 -14.49
CA LEU A 103 2.36 4.38 -15.59
C LEU A 103 1.62 4.65 -16.91
N ALA A 104 0.28 4.78 -16.87
CA ALA A 104 -0.49 5.15 -18.05
C ALA A 104 -0.13 6.54 -18.59
N GLY A 105 0.14 7.50 -17.70
CA GLY A 105 0.66 8.81 -18.08
C GLY A 105 1.99 8.71 -18.81
N GLU A 106 2.91 7.87 -18.34
CA GLU A 106 4.23 7.67 -18.96
C GLU A 106 4.13 7.08 -20.37
N GLU A 107 3.22 6.13 -20.61
CA GLU A 107 2.95 5.60 -21.97
C GLU A 107 2.36 6.67 -22.91
N LEU A 108 1.80 7.75 -22.37
CA LEU A 108 1.32 8.93 -23.11
C LEU A 108 2.37 10.05 -23.20
N GLY A 109 3.62 9.79 -22.79
CA GLY A 109 4.69 10.79 -22.76
C GLY A 109 4.55 11.85 -21.66
N ARG A 110 3.69 11.62 -20.66
CA ARG A 110 3.49 12.52 -19.51
C ARG A 110 4.38 12.10 -18.36
N LYS A 111 5.08 13.06 -17.76
CA LYS A 111 5.79 12.89 -16.49
C LYS A 111 4.95 13.35 -15.31
N ILE A 112 5.27 12.87 -14.11
CA ILE A 112 4.74 13.44 -12.87
C ILE A 112 5.13 14.93 -12.79
N ASP A 113 4.14 15.78 -12.52
CA ASP A 113 4.31 17.18 -12.18
C ASP A 113 3.68 17.42 -10.81
N THR A 114 4.50 17.85 -9.85
CA THR A 114 4.11 18.08 -8.45
C THR A 114 3.91 19.55 -8.13
N ARG A 115 3.83 20.43 -9.14
CA ARG A 115 3.39 21.81 -8.92
C ARG A 115 1.92 21.82 -8.48
N ASN A 116 1.64 22.58 -7.42
CA ASN A 116 0.27 22.77 -6.96
C ASN A 116 -0.51 23.53 -8.05
N ASN A 117 -1.74 23.09 -8.33
CA ASN A 117 -2.63 23.77 -9.28
C ASN A 117 -3.67 24.68 -8.58
N VAL A 118 -3.42 24.94 -7.30
CA VAL A 118 -4.21 25.77 -6.40
C VAL A 118 -3.26 26.55 -5.50
N PRO A 119 -3.64 27.77 -5.08
CA PRO A 119 -2.87 28.50 -4.08
C PRO A 119 -2.91 27.79 -2.73
N ASP A 120 -2.02 28.19 -1.84
CA ASP A 120 -2.11 27.79 -0.43
C ASP A 120 -3.38 28.37 0.21
N ALA A 121 -3.89 27.67 1.22
CA ALA A 121 -5.07 28.12 1.93
C ALA A 121 -4.77 29.43 2.66
N ASP A 122 -5.70 30.38 2.60
CA ASP A 122 -5.63 31.64 3.34
C ASP A 122 -5.52 31.40 4.84
N ALA A 123 -4.59 32.10 5.51
CA ALA A 123 -4.26 31.89 6.92
C ALA A 123 -5.47 32.14 7.84
N ASN A 124 -6.28 33.15 7.55
CA ASN A 124 -7.49 33.42 8.34
C ASN A 124 -8.54 32.31 8.18
N SER A 125 -8.64 31.72 6.98
CA SER A 125 -9.51 30.57 6.72
C SER A 125 -9.03 29.30 7.44
N VAL A 126 -7.72 29.10 7.55
CA VAL A 126 -7.12 28.02 8.36
C VAL A 126 -7.41 28.21 9.86
N LEU A 127 -7.27 29.43 10.38
CA LEU A 127 -7.62 29.75 11.77
C LEU A 127 -9.10 29.50 12.07
N ARG A 128 -10.00 30.01 11.22
CA ARG A 128 -11.45 29.78 11.36
C ARG A 128 -11.84 28.31 11.22
N MET A 129 -11.15 27.54 10.38
CA MET A 129 -11.37 26.10 10.26
C MET A 129 -11.10 25.37 11.59
N ALA A 130 -10.09 25.80 12.35
CA ALA A 130 -9.80 25.23 13.66
C ALA A 130 -10.87 25.54 14.73
N GLU A 131 -11.70 26.57 14.50
CA GLU A 131 -12.79 26.99 15.39
C GLU A 131 -14.10 26.25 15.12
N ASP A 132 -14.27 25.63 13.94
CA ASP A 132 -15.41 24.77 13.64
C ASP A 132 -15.56 23.70 14.74
N GLY A 133 -16.78 23.54 15.28
CA GLY A 133 -17.01 22.72 16.46
C GLY A 133 -16.57 21.25 16.29
N ALA A 134 -16.69 20.68 15.09
CA ALA A 134 -16.31 19.30 14.82
C ALA A 134 -14.79 19.17 14.60
N ILE A 135 -14.17 20.10 13.88
CA ILE A 135 -12.71 20.16 13.71
C ILE A 135 -12.02 20.41 15.05
N LYS A 136 -12.50 21.40 15.82
CA LYS A 136 -12.00 21.73 17.16
C LYS A 136 -12.02 20.51 18.08
N ARG A 137 -13.11 19.74 18.07
CA ARG A 137 -13.20 18.49 18.86
C ARG A 137 -12.10 17.50 18.48
N ALA A 138 -11.88 17.28 17.19
CA ALA A 138 -10.82 16.40 16.72
C ALA A 138 -9.43 16.89 17.15
N LEU A 139 -9.16 18.19 17.04
CA LEU A 139 -7.89 18.81 17.44
C LEU A 139 -7.66 18.75 18.95
N VAL A 140 -8.70 18.93 19.77
CA VAL A 140 -8.61 18.81 21.23
C VAL A 140 -8.25 17.38 21.63
N LEU A 141 -8.95 16.37 21.08
CA LEU A 141 -8.62 14.96 21.34
C LEU A 141 -7.20 14.64 20.89
N PHE A 142 -6.78 15.14 19.72
CA PHE A 142 -5.43 14.92 19.22
C PHE A 142 -4.37 15.52 20.15
N ARG A 143 -4.52 16.79 20.56
CA ARG A 143 -3.60 17.47 21.47
C ARG A 143 -3.50 16.74 22.80
N ASN A 144 -4.64 16.42 23.41
CA ASN A 144 -4.69 15.73 24.70
C ASN A 144 -4.11 14.31 24.60
N SER A 145 -4.33 13.61 23.48
CA SER A 145 -3.74 12.28 23.26
C SER A 145 -2.20 12.30 23.25
N ARG A 146 -1.58 13.40 22.78
CA ARG A 146 -0.13 13.56 22.80
C ARG A 146 0.39 13.80 24.21
N THR A 147 -0.24 14.72 24.95
CA THR A 147 0.17 15.07 26.32
C THR A 147 -0.01 13.88 27.27
N ALA A 148 -1.10 13.13 27.14
CA ALA A 148 -1.40 11.98 28.00
C ALA A 148 -0.76 10.66 27.53
N GLY A 149 -0.15 10.62 26.34
CA GLY A 149 0.34 9.38 25.74
C GLY A 149 -0.76 8.36 25.38
N ASP A 150 -1.99 8.81 25.11
CA ASP A 150 -3.15 7.95 24.91
C ASP A 150 -3.40 7.62 23.43
N ALA A 151 -2.91 6.47 22.99
CA ALA A 151 -3.12 5.98 21.63
C ALA A 151 -4.60 5.70 21.27
N LYS A 152 -5.47 5.38 22.24
CA LYS A 152 -6.91 5.17 22.01
C LYS A 152 -7.59 6.51 21.75
N MET A 153 -7.30 7.52 22.56
CA MET A 153 -7.78 8.89 22.34
C MET A 153 -7.33 9.45 21.00
N ARG A 154 -6.08 9.18 20.59
CA ARG A 154 -5.58 9.56 19.26
C ARG A 154 -6.39 8.93 18.13
N ARG A 155 -6.77 7.64 18.27
CA ARG A 155 -7.64 6.97 17.28
C ARG A 155 -9.03 7.61 17.23
N GLN A 156 -9.59 8.00 18.37
CA GLN A 156 -10.85 8.75 18.40
C GLN A 156 -10.70 10.12 17.72
N ALA A 157 -9.59 10.83 17.93
CA ALA A 157 -9.31 12.09 17.25
C ALA A 157 -9.33 11.93 15.71
N GLN A 158 -8.77 10.84 15.18
CA GLN A 158 -8.84 10.54 13.74
C GLN A 158 -10.28 10.23 13.30
N ALA A 159 -11.08 9.57 14.13
CA ALA A 159 -12.48 9.29 13.82
C ALA A 159 -13.30 10.60 13.75
N GLU A 160 -13.14 11.49 14.73
CA GLU A 160 -13.76 12.81 14.73
C GLU A 160 -13.31 13.64 13.52
N TRP A 161 -12.02 13.63 13.16
CA TRP A 161 -11.53 14.35 11.99
C TRP A 161 -12.19 13.88 10.68
N ARG A 162 -12.27 12.57 10.49
CA ARG A 162 -12.93 11.97 9.31
C ARG A 162 -14.43 12.28 9.29
N PHE A 163 -15.07 12.32 10.46
CA PHE A 163 -16.46 12.71 10.59
C PHE A 163 -16.66 14.20 10.25
N ALA A 164 -15.85 15.09 10.83
CA ALA A 164 -15.91 16.53 10.64
C ALA A 164 -15.71 16.93 9.17
N THR A 165 -14.74 16.32 8.51
CA THR A 165 -14.41 16.61 7.10
C THR A 165 -15.26 15.83 6.10
N ARG A 166 -16.27 15.06 6.55
CA ARG A 166 -17.12 14.28 5.65
C ARG A 166 -18.03 15.22 4.86
N GLY A 167 -18.00 15.11 3.53
CA GLY A 167 -18.80 15.97 2.66
C GLY A 167 -18.23 17.37 2.43
N PHE A 168 -17.04 17.67 2.94
CA PHE A 168 -16.31 18.89 2.55
C PHE A 168 -16.04 18.89 1.05
N ASP A 169 -16.25 20.05 0.43
CA ASP A 169 -15.76 20.34 -0.91
C ASP A 169 -14.22 20.39 -0.94
N GLU A 170 -13.64 20.47 -2.14
CA GLU A 170 -12.20 20.41 -2.30
C GLU A 170 -11.46 21.58 -1.63
N ASP A 171 -12.06 22.77 -1.55
CA ASP A 171 -11.44 23.93 -0.89
C ASP A 171 -11.38 23.73 0.61
N LYS A 172 -12.51 23.34 1.22
CA LYS A 172 -12.55 23.03 2.65
C LYS A 172 -11.64 21.85 3.00
N LEU A 173 -11.51 20.85 2.13
CA LEU A 173 -10.56 19.75 2.32
C LEU A 173 -9.11 20.25 2.37
N LEU A 174 -8.72 21.16 1.49
CA LEU A 174 -7.36 21.71 1.47
C LEU A 174 -7.09 22.64 2.66
N THR A 175 -8.05 23.49 3.03
CA THR A 175 -7.93 24.31 4.25
C THR A 175 -7.86 23.44 5.51
N ALA A 176 -8.68 22.40 5.62
CA ALA A 176 -8.61 21.44 6.71
C ALA A 176 -7.28 20.67 6.70
N ALA A 177 -6.77 20.29 5.53
CA ALA A 177 -5.46 19.63 5.42
C ALA A 177 -4.32 20.50 5.96
N GLN A 178 -4.31 21.79 5.62
CA GLN A 178 -3.35 22.75 6.19
C GLN A 178 -3.55 22.90 7.71
N THR A 179 -4.80 23.02 8.16
CA THR A 179 -5.13 23.08 9.59
C THR A 179 -4.57 21.87 10.37
N ALA A 180 -4.74 20.65 9.84
CA ALA A 180 -4.16 19.46 10.45
C ALA A 180 -2.63 19.48 10.44
N PHE A 181 -2.01 19.94 9.34
CA PHE A 181 -0.57 20.01 9.20
C PHE A 181 0.06 20.94 10.24
N ASP A 182 -0.49 22.15 10.40
CA ASP A 182 0.00 23.17 11.35
C ASP A 182 -0.07 22.69 12.81
N HIS A 183 -1.05 21.84 13.13
CA HIS A 183 -1.18 21.22 14.45
C HIS A 183 -0.30 19.97 14.64
N GLY A 184 0.42 19.52 13.60
CA GLY A 184 1.18 18.29 13.61
C GLY A 184 0.34 17.01 13.50
N PHE A 185 -0.94 17.12 13.12
CA PHE A 185 -1.84 15.99 12.88
C PHE A 185 -1.64 15.42 11.46
N TYR A 186 -0.40 15.03 11.16
CA TYR A 186 0.12 14.75 9.82
C TYR A 186 -0.68 13.75 8.99
N ASP A 187 -1.16 12.67 9.59
CA ASP A 187 -1.98 11.67 8.90
C ASP A 187 -3.32 12.23 8.44
N MET A 188 -3.90 13.17 9.20
CA MET A 188 -5.15 13.83 8.84
C MET A 188 -4.95 14.93 7.80
N ALA A 189 -3.79 15.58 7.76
CA ALA A 189 -3.41 16.45 6.65
C ALA A 189 -3.40 15.68 5.33
N VAL A 190 -2.70 14.53 5.31
CA VAL A 190 -2.67 13.65 4.14
C VAL A 190 -4.07 13.11 3.82
N ASN A 191 -4.86 12.72 4.82
CA ASN A 191 -6.22 12.20 4.61
C ASN A 191 -7.13 13.21 3.92
N SER A 192 -7.13 14.47 4.37
CA SER A 192 -7.97 15.51 3.78
C SER A 192 -7.48 15.88 2.37
N ALA A 193 -6.17 16.11 2.20
CA ALA A 193 -5.59 16.48 0.92
C ALA A 193 -5.72 15.37 -0.13
N GLU A 194 -5.64 14.09 0.26
CA GLU A 194 -5.66 12.99 -0.70
C GLU A 194 -7.04 12.73 -1.34
N ARG A 195 -8.11 13.24 -0.70
CA ARG A 195 -9.52 13.07 -1.09
C ARG A 195 -10.03 14.02 -2.17
N THR A 196 -9.26 15.06 -2.53
CA THR A 196 -9.65 15.94 -3.65
C THR A 196 -9.46 15.21 -4.99
N ASP A 197 -10.13 15.65 -6.05
CA ASP A 197 -9.95 15.10 -7.40
C ASP A 197 -9.27 16.09 -8.34
N ARG A 198 -9.71 17.36 -8.33
CA ARG A 198 -9.27 18.40 -9.28
C ARG A 198 -8.25 19.37 -8.69
N LYS A 199 -8.46 19.83 -7.46
CA LYS A 199 -7.59 20.75 -6.71
C LYS A 199 -6.49 19.99 -6.00
N LEU A 200 -5.26 20.09 -6.49
CA LEU A 200 -4.12 19.29 -6.09
C LEU A 200 -3.08 20.16 -5.39
N ASN A 201 -2.96 19.93 -4.09
CA ASN A 201 -1.84 20.40 -3.28
C ASN A 201 -0.94 19.18 -2.97
N TYR A 202 0.18 19.05 -3.70
CA TYR A 202 1.09 17.91 -3.58
C TYR A 202 1.90 17.96 -2.29
N THR A 203 2.24 19.16 -1.83
CA THR A 203 2.93 19.39 -0.56
C THR A 203 2.15 18.84 0.65
N LEU A 204 0.82 18.89 0.64
CA LEU A 204 -0.04 18.30 1.68
C LEU A 204 -0.39 16.82 1.43
N ARG A 205 -0.46 16.37 0.16
CA ARG A 205 -0.67 14.94 -0.17
C ARG A 205 0.54 14.07 0.17
N TYR A 206 1.73 14.63 0.01
CA TYR A 206 3.04 13.99 0.17
C TYR A 206 3.92 14.84 1.09
N ILE A 207 3.42 15.11 2.31
CA ILE A 207 4.19 15.80 3.34
C ILE A 207 5.52 15.09 3.60
N SER A 208 6.53 15.85 4.00
CA SER A 208 7.87 15.31 4.32
C SER A 208 8.41 15.84 5.66
N PRO A 209 7.69 15.65 6.78
CA PRO A 209 8.22 16.00 8.10
C PRO A 209 9.46 15.15 8.42
N PHE A 210 10.24 15.58 9.43
CA PHE A 210 11.43 14.87 9.91
C PHE A 210 12.58 14.75 8.89
N LYS A 211 12.67 15.69 7.95
CA LYS A 211 13.60 15.65 6.81
C LYS A 211 15.05 15.42 7.24
N ASP A 212 15.55 16.19 8.18
CA ASP A 212 16.94 16.08 8.60
C ASP A 212 17.30 14.68 9.14
N THR A 213 16.38 14.05 9.87
CA THR A 213 16.56 12.69 10.41
C THR A 213 16.42 11.63 9.33
N VAL A 214 15.36 11.70 8.50
CA VAL A 214 15.09 10.69 7.47
C VAL A 214 16.14 10.72 6.37
N ILE A 215 16.51 11.90 5.88
CA ILE A 215 17.51 12.06 4.81
C ILE A 215 18.87 11.54 5.30
N ARG A 216 19.33 11.95 6.50
CA ARG A 216 20.60 11.50 7.07
C ARG A 216 20.66 9.97 7.20
N HIS A 217 19.63 9.34 7.75
CA HIS A 217 19.61 7.88 7.92
C HIS A 217 19.51 7.12 6.59
N ALA A 218 18.76 7.65 5.61
CA ALA A 218 18.71 7.08 4.27
C ALA A 218 20.07 7.13 3.57
N GLN A 219 20.76 8.28 3.64
CA GLN A 219 22.10 8.46 3.07
C GLN A 219 23.14 7.54 3.74
N ASN A 220 23.11 7.40 5.06
CA ASN A 220 24.03 6.54 5.83
C ASN A 220 24.03 5.07 5.37
N VAL A 221 22.95 4.60 4.74
CA VAL A 221 22.82 3.23 4.25
C VAL A 221 22.62 3.15 2.73
N ASN A 222 22.88 4.26 2.01
CA ASN A 222 22.80 4.38 0.55
C ASN A 222 21.47 3.88 -0.03
N VAL A 223 20.35 4.34 0.55
CA VAL A 223 19.01 4.13 -0.01
C VAL A 223 18.39 5.45 -0.44
N ASP A 224 17.61 5.44 -1.51
CA ASP A 224 16.93 6.61 -2.04
C ASP A 224 15.97 7.22 -0.99
N PRO A 225 16.18 8.47 -0.54
CA PRO A 225 15.30 9.08 0.44
C PRO A 225 13.85 9.23 -0.03
N ALA A 226 13.59 9.39 -1.34
CA ALA A 226 12.23 9.41 -1.86
C ALA A 226 11.53 8.06 -1.69
N TRP A 227 12.27 6.95 -1.83
CA TRP A 227 11.77 5.61 -1.54
C TRP A 227 11.48 5.42 -0.04
N VAL A 228 12.35 5.91 0.84
CA VAL A 228 12.12 5.90 2.30
C VAL A 228 10.86 6.68 2.68
N TYR A 229 10.70 7.90 2.18
CA TYR A 229 9.49 8.70 2.41
C TYR A 229 8.23 8.03 1.84
N GLY A 230 8.34 7.42 0.66
CA GLY A 230 7.25 6.67 0.05
C GLY A 230 6.79 5.48 0.89
N LEU A 231 7.73 4.82 1.56
CA LEU A 231 7.50 3.74 2.52
C LEU A 231 6.85 4.27 3.82
N ILE A 232 7.43 5.29 4.45
CA ILE A 232 6.88 5.89 5.70
C ILE A 232 5.44 6.37 5.49
N ARG A 233 5.17 7.05 4.37
CA ARG A 233 3.81 7.49 4.02
C ARG A 233 2.84 6.32 3.99
N GLN A 234 3.25 5.17 3.44
CA GLN A 234 2.40 4.00 3.35
C GLN A 234 2.25 3.26 4.68
N GLU A 235 3.32 3.15 5.46
CA GLU A 235 3.35 2.38 6.70
C GLU A 235 2.61 3.08 7.85
N SER A 236 2.93 4.36 8.09
CA SER A 236 2.43 5.07 9.27
C SER A 236 1.64 6.33 8.97
N ARG A 237 1.65 6.82 7.72
CA ARG A 237 1.18 8.18 7.39
C ARG A 237 1.82 9.23 8.31
N PHE A 238 3.10 9.03 8.66
CA PHE A 238 3.90 9.91 9.53
C PHE A 238 3.47 9.95 11.00
N VAL A 239 2.74 8.94 11.47
CA VAL A 239 2.37 8.81 12.89
C VAL A 239 3.51 8.14 13.67
N MET A 240 4.23 8.92 14.48
CA MET A 240 5.39 8.42 15.26
C MET A 240 5.06 7.28 16.21
N GLY A 241 3.89 7.31 16.86
CA GLY A 241 3.42 6.26 17.78
C GLY A 241 2.54 5.21 17.11
N ALA A 242 2.65 5.00 15.79
CA ALA A 242 1.81 4.03 15.09
C ALA A 242 2.10 2.60 15.56
N GLN A 243 1.05 1.86 15.90
CA GLN A 243 1.13 0.44 16.22
C GLN A 243 0.11 -0.34 15.41
N SER A 244 0.57 -1.31 14.61
CA SER A 244 -0.33 -2.20 13.89
C SER A 244 -0.97 -3.23 14.82
N ARG A 245 -2.04 -3.89 14.34
CA ARG A 245 -2.70 -4.99 15.07
C ARG A 245 -1.75 -6.14 15.40
N VAL A 246 -0.75 -6.38 14.57
CA VAL A 246 0.25 -7.45 14.75
C VAL A 246 1.49 -6.96 15.50
N GLY A 247 1.52 -5.70 15.94
CA GLY A 247 2.56 -5.16 16.80
C GLY A 247 3.72 -4.45 16.10
N ALA A 248 3.61 -4.17 14.80
CA ALA A 248 4.57 -3.34 14.08
C ALA A 248 4.59 -1.91 14.64
N GLN A 249 5.77 -1.29 14.77
CA GLN A 249 5.94 -0.06 15.55
C GLN A 249 6.49 1.12 14.73
N GLY A 250 5.99 2.30 15.07
CA GLY A 250 6.55 3.59 14.69
C GLY A 250 6.38 3.99 13.23
N LEU A 251 7.15 5.00 12.82
CA LEU A 251 7.10 5.62 11.48
C LEU A 251 7.30 4.62 10.34
N MET A 252 8.18 3.64 10.54
CA MET A 252 8.56 2.65 9.53
C MET A 252 7.96 1.26 9.79
N GLN A 253 7.04 1.14 10.77
CA GLN A 253 6.32 -0.10 11.12
C GLN A 253 7.26 -1.33 11.23
N VAL A 254 8.37 -1.17 11.95
CA VAL A 254 9.31 -2.28 12.18
C VAL A 254 8.71 -3.23 13.23
N MET A 255 8.77 -4.53 12.97
CA MET A 255 8.32 -5.55 13.92
C MET A 255 9.31 -5.68 15.08
N PRO A 256 8.86 -5.88 16.34
CA PRO A 256 9.75 -6.08 17.48
C PRO A 256 10.74 -7.25 17.32
N ALA A 257 10.32 -8.34 16.66
CA ALA A 257 11.22 -9.44 16.35
C ALA A 257 12.34 -9.02 15.38
N THR A 258 11.99 -8.28 14.32
CA THR A 258 12.96 -7.72 13.37
C THR A 258 13.87 -6.68 14.03
N ALA A 259 13.32 -5.83 14.90
CA ALA A 259 14.10 -4.85 15.65
C ALA A 259 15.20 -5.50 16.50
N ARG A 260 14.91 -6.63 17.16
CA ARG A 260 15.92 -7.41 17.90
C ARG A 260 17.03 -7.96 16.99
N GLU A 261 16.69 -8.47 15.81
CA GLU A 261 17.69 -8.91 14.82
C GLU A 261 18.56 -7.75 14.35
N ILE A 262 17.94 -6.60 14.03
CA ILE A 262 18.64 -5.38 13.60
C ILE A 262 19.58 -4.90 14.70
N ALA A 263 19.04 -4.73 15.91
CA ALA A 263 19.76 -4.24 17.09
C ALA A 263 21.07 -4.99 17.33
N GLY A 264 21.03 -6.33 17.29
CA GLY A 264 22.22 -7.17 17.43
C GLY A 264 23.26 -6.99 16.31
N LYS A 265 22.85 -6.58 15.11
CA LYS A 265 23.74 -6.40 13.94
C LYS A 265 24.38 -5.02 13.86
N ILE A 266 23.73 -3.99 14.39
CA ILE A 266 24.20 -2.60 14.28
C ILE A 266 24.51 -1.96 15.63
N GLY A 267 24.59 -2.76 16.71
CA GLY A 267 24.99 -2.29 18.03
C GLY A 267 24.00 -1.30 18.65
N MET A 268 22.70 -1.53 18.46
CA MET A 268 21.63 -0.71 19.05
C MET A 268 20.91 -1.47 20.15
N ASP A 269 20.23 -0.75 21.03
CA ASP A 269 19.24 -1.34 21.93
C ASP A 269 17.92 -1.55 21.18
N ALA A 270 17.29 -2.72 21.32
CA ALA A 270 16.02 -3.03 20.67
C ALA A 270 14.87 -2.09 21.11
N ALA A 271 14.93 -1.51 22.30
CA ALA A 271 13.97 -0.53 22.81
C ALA A 271 14.02 0.80 22.05
N GLN A 272 15.13 1.11 21.35
CA GLN A 272 15.19 2.29 20.48
C GLN A 272 14.17 2.24 19.33
N LEU A 273 13.58 1.07 19.06
CA LEU A 273 12.43 0.89 18.17
C LEU A 273 11.27 1.87 18.46
N TYR A 274 11.07 2.22 19.73
CA TYR A 274 9.98 3.06 20.19
C TYR A 274 10.31 4.57 20.16
N THR A 275 11.53 4.93 19.78
CA THR A 275 11.95 6.32 19.55
C THR A 275 11.89 6.64 18.06
N ALA A 276 11.60 7.89 17.69
CA ALA A 276 11.50 8.27 16.28
C ALA A 276 12.84 8.07 15.52
N ASP A 277 13.96 8.55 16.09
CA ASP A 277 15.29 8.40 15.47
C ASP A 277 15.70 6.92 15.35
N GLY A 278 15.55 6.14 16.43
CA GLY A 278 15.86 4.71 16.42
C GLY A 278 14.98 3.91 15.46
N ASN A 279 13.68 4.21 15.38
CA ASN A 279 12.76 3.59 14.43
C ASN A 279 13.18 3.86 12.97
N ILE A 280 13.53 5.11 12.64
CA ILE A 280 14.00 5.49 11.31
C ILE A 280 15.33 4.79 11.00
N ARG A 281 16.28 4.77 11.95
CA ARG A 281 17.56 4.08 11.78
C ARG A 281 17.39 2.59 11.51
N MET A 282 16.56 1.90 12.30
CA MET A 282 16.28 0.48 12.12
C MET A 282 15.58 0.21 10.79
N GLY A 283 14.54 0.98 10.45
CA GLY A 283 13.78 0.79 9.22
C GLY A 283 14.60 1.04 7.96
N THR A 284 15.35 2.16 7.90
CA THR A 284 16.23 2.46 6.76
C THR A 284 17.33 1.41 6.59
N TRP A 285 17.97 0.98 7.70
CA TRP A 285 18.94 -0.11 7.64
C TRP A 285 18.31 -1.41 7.14
N TYR A 286 17.10 -1.74 7.61
CA TYR A 286 16.41 -2.96 7.18
C TYR A 286 15.97 -2.91 5.71
N MET A 287 15.60 -1.74 5.18
CA MET A 287 15.40 -1.55 3.74
C MET A 287 16.68 -1.90 2.96
N ALA A 288 17.84 -1.38 3.39
CA ALA A 288 19.12 -1.64 2.75
C ALA A 288 19.55 -3.12 2.86
N ASP A 289 19.43 -3.73 4.04
CA ASP A 289 19.76 -5.14 4.26
C ASP A 289 18.85 -6.06 3.44
N THR A 290 17.54 -5.79 3.43
CA THR A 290 16.57 -6.55 2.64
C THR A 290 16.86 -6.43 1.14
N LYS A 291 17.23 -5.23 0.66
CA LYS A 291 17.65 -4.99 -0.72
C LYS A 291 18.91 -5.80 -1.07
N ARG A 292 19.93 -5.80 -0.22
CA ARG A 292 21.17 -6.58 -0.41
C ARG A 292 20.88 -8.08 -0.50
N ARG A 293 19.96 -8.60 0.33
CA ARG A 293 19.53 -10.02 0.30
C ARG A 293 18.68 -10.38 -0.93
N LEU A 294 18.25 -9.41 -1.73
CA LEU A 294 17.33 -9.58 -2.85
C LEU A 294 17.90 -8.99 -4.14
N GLN A 295 19.15 -9.37 -4.45
CA GLN A 295 19.85 -9.03 -5.69
C GLN A 295 19.90 -7.51 -5.95
N ASN A 296 19.94 -6.72 -4.86
CA ASN A 296 19.97 -5.27 -4.89
C ASN A 296 18.77 -4.60 -5.60
N ASN A 297 17.64 -5.31 -5.75
CA ASN A 297 16.45 -4.81 -6.46
C ASN A 297 15.45 -4.15 -5.50
N GLU A 298 15.08 -2.88 -5.74
CA GLU A 298 14.18 -2.12 -4.84
C GLU A 298 12.73 -2.63 -4.82
N VAL A 299 12.24 -3.21 -5.93
CA VAL A 299 10.89 -3.79 -5.99
C VAL A 299 10.81 -5.05 -5.13
N LEU A 300 11.80 -5.94 -5.24
CA LEU A 300 11.94 -7.09 -4.35
C LEU A 300 12.12 -6.63 -2.91
N ALA A 301 12.95 -5.62 -2.66
CA ALA A 301 13.20 -5.10 -1.33
C ALA A 301 11.92 -4.57 -0.65
N THR A 302 11.10 -3.84 -1.39
CA THR A 302 9.81 -3.33 -0.91
C THR A 302 8.85 -4.47 -0.58
N ALA A 303 8.77 -5.50 -1.43
CA ALA A 303 7.98 -6.69 -1.15
C ALA A 303 8.51 -7.46 0.07
N GLY A 304 9.83 -7.56 0.20
CA GLY A 304 10.52 -8.25 1.29
C GLY A 304 10.41 -7.53 2.63
N TYR A 305 10.33 -6.20 2.62
CA TYR A 305 10.13 -5.41 3.84
C TYR A 305 8.79 -5.76 4.50
N ASN A 306 7.71 -5.82 3.71
CA ASN A 306 6.37 -6.11 4.20
C ASN A 306 6.12 -7.62 4.43
N ALA A 307 6.57 -8.50 3.54
CA ALA A 307 6.24 -9.93 3.59
C ALA A 307 7.38 -10.84 4.08
N GLY A 308 8.56 -10.29 4.31
CA GLY A 308 9.80 -11.03 4.57
C GLY A 308 10.58 -11.36 3.28
N PRO A 309 11.93 -11.29 3.29
CA PRO A 309 12.75 -11.49 2.10
C PRO A 309 12.55 -12.86 1.42
N GLY A 310 12.38 -13.93 2.21
CA GLY A 310 12.14 -15.27 1.68
C GLY A 310 10.86 -15.38 0.83
N ARG A 311 9.81 -14.63 1.19
CA ARG A 311 8.56 -14.60 0.39
C ARG A 311 8.75 -13.83 -0.91
N ALA A 312 9.40 -12.66 -0.87
CA ALA A 312 9.71 -11.88 -2.06
C ALA A 312 10.53 -12.69 -3.07
N ARG A 313 11.58 -13.37 -2.61
CA ARG A 313 12.38 -14.27 -3.45
C ARG A 313 11.56 -15.40 -4.07
N ARG A 314 10.68 -16.01 -3.28
CA ARG A 314 9.78 -17.07 -3.75
C ARG A 314 8.77 -16.60 -4.81
N TRP A 315 8.52 -15.31 -4.93
CA TRP A 315 7.62 -14.75 -5.94
C TRP A 315 8.32 -14.39 -7.25
N GLN A 316 9.66 -14.43 -7.29
CA GLN A 316 10.41 -14.37 -8.55
C GLN A 316 10.10 -15.59 -9.43
N ALA A 317 10.27 -15.41 -10.74
CA ALA A 317 10.23 -16.48 -11.73
C ALA A 317 11.66 -16.92 -12.10
N ASP A 318 11.76 -18.00 -12.87
CA ASP A 318 13.03 -18.51 -13.40
C ASP A 318 13.57 -17.63 -14.55
N THR A 319 12.75 -16.71 -15.04
CA THR A 319 13.13 -15.67 -16.00
C THR A 319 12.87 -14.27 -15.42
N PRO A 320 13.57 -13.23 -15.90
CA PRO A 320 13.31 -11.86 -15.46
C PRO A 320 11.86 -11.42 -15.68
N LEU A 321 11.34 -10.60 -14.78
CA LEU A 321 9.99 -10.03 -14.88
C LEU A 321 10.08 -8.50 -14.91
N GLU A 322 9.27 -7.85 -15.74
CA GLU A 322 9.00 -6.42 -15.57
C GLU A 322 8.51 -6.17 -14.13
N GLY A 323 9.03 -5.13 -13.46
CA GLY A 323 8.72 -4.89 -12.05
C GLY A 323 7.23 -4.67 -11.77
N ALA A 324 6.50 -4.02 -12.67
CA ALA A 324 5.05 -3.85 -12.55
C ALA A 324 4.29 -5.19 -12.68
N VAL A 325 4.78 -6.11 -13.52
CA VAL A 325 4.25 -7.48 -13.64
C VAL A 325 4.51 -8.27 -12.36
N TYR A 326 5.73 -8.22 -11.83
CA TYR A 326 6.04 -8.83 -10.53
C TYR A 326 5.10 -8.30 -9.45
N ALA A 327 4.99 -6.97 -9.31
CA ALA A 327 4.15 -6.33 -8.30
C ALA A 327 2.69 -6.78 -8.39
N GLU A 328 2.08 -6.77 -9.58
CA GLU A 328 0.66 -7.17 -9.76
C GLU A 328 0.43 -8.68 -9.58
N THR A 329 1.47 -9.50 -9.74
CA THR A 329 1.37 -10.95 -9.59
C THR A 329 1.68 -11.45 -8.17
N ILE A 330 2.12 -10.58 -7.26
CA ILE A 330 2.35 -10.90 -5.84
C ILE A 330 1.13 -11.64 -5.25
N PRO A 331 1.32 -12.83 -4.65
CA PRO A 331 0.25 -13.65 -4.09
C PRO A 331 -0.59 -12.97 -3.02
N PHE A 332 0.04 -12.25 -2.10
CA PHE A 332 -0.61 -11.58 -0.97
C PHE A 332 -1.20 -10.25 -1.43
N SER A 333 -2.50 -10.04 -1.21
CA SER A 333 -3.17 -8.79 -1.62
C SER A 333 -2.59 -7.57 -0.92
N GLU A 334 -2.36 -7.68 0.37
CA GLU A 334 -1.75 -6.62 1.18
C GLU A 334 -0.41 -6.19 0.59
N THR A 335 0.53 -7.13 0.42
CA THR A 335 1.86 -6.83 -0.12
C THR A 335 1.81 -6.33 -1.57
N ARG A 336 0.90 -6.87 -2.39
CA ARG A 336 0.69 -6.40 -3.77
C ARG A 336 0.30 -4.93 -3.80
N ASP A 337 -0.67 -4.54 -2.99
CA ASP A 337 -1.14 -3.15 -2.95
C ASP A 337 -0.11 -2.25 -2.27
N TYR A 338 0.60 -2.75 -1.26
CA TYR A 338 1.70 -2.09 -0.59
C TYR A 338 2.82 -1.69 -1.55
N VAL A 339 3.36 -2.63 -2.34
CA VAL A 339 4.46 -2.35 -3.28
C VAL A 339 4.08 -1.27 -4.27
N LYS A 340 2.89 -1.37 -4.87
CA LYS A 340 2.39 -0.37 -5.83
C LYS A 340 2.25 1.01 -5.19
N LYS A 341 1.73 1.09 -3.96
CA LYS A 341 1.57 2.37 -3.24
C LYS A 341 2.91 2.98 -2.86
N VAL A 342 3.85 2.20 -2.33
CA VAL A 342 5.19 2.67 -1.95
C VAL A 342 5.92 3.22 -3.18
N MET A 343 5.92 2.48 -4.28
CA MET A 343 6.64 2.91 -5.49
C MET A 343 6.00 4.12 -6.16
N ALA A 344 4.67 4.21 -6.18
CA ALA A 344 3.98 5.42 -6.62
C ALA A 344 4.31 6.62 -5.73
N ASN A 345 4.28 6.44 -4.40
CA ASN A 345 4.65 7.50 -3.46
C ASN A 345 6.11 7.94 -3.69
N ALA A 346 7.04 7.00 -3.89
CA ALA A 346 8.44 7.29 -4.13
C ALA A 346 8.65 8.15 -5.39
N ALA A 347 7.88 7.90 -6.46
CA ALA A 347 7.93 8.72 -7.66
C ALA A 347 7.45 10.17 -7.40
N TYR A 348 6.39 10.35 -6.61
CA TYR A 348 5.93 11.69 -6.20
C TYR A 348 6.93 12.40 -5.28
N TYR A 349 7.54 11.71 -4.32
CA TYR A 349 8.57 12.30 -3.46
C TYR A 349 9.82 12.67 -4.24
N ALA A 350 10.26 11.85 -5.20
CA ALA A 350 11.41 12.16 -6.03
C ALA A 350 11.18 13.45 -6.84
N ALA A 351 9.99 13.62 -7.40
CA ALA A 351 9.59 14.85 -8.10
C ALA A 351 9.55 16.07 -7.14
N LEU A 352 8.97 15.92 -5.93
CA LEU A 352 8.93 16.99 -4.93
C LEU A 352 10.31 17.40 -4.40
N PHE A 353 11.25 16.45 -4.31
CA PHE A 353 12.61 16.71 -3.85
C PHE A 353 13.52 17.28 -4.94
N GLY A 354 13.03 17.45 -6.17
CA GLY A 354 13.84 17.93 -7.29
C GLY A 354 14.97 16.97 -7.65
N ALA A 355 14.84 15.68 -7.35
CA ALA A 355 15.82 14.67 -7.72
C ALA A 355 15.87 14.51 -9.26
N PRO A 356 16.99 14.01 -9.83
CA PRO A 356 17.02 13.63 -11.23
C PRO A 356 15.81 12.76 -11.59
N HIS A 357 15.15 13.08 -12.70
CA HIS A 357 13.91 12.43 -13.06
C HIS A 357 14.11 10.94 -13.35
N ILE A 358 13.41 10.09 -12.59
CA ILE A 358 13.33 8.65 -12.81
C ILE A 358 11.86 8.30 -13.07
N PRO A 359 11.47 7.90 -14.29
CA PRO A 359 10.13 7.39 -14.58
C PRO A 359 9.78 6.23 -13.62
N LEU A 360 8.53 6.15 -13.18
CA LEU A 360 8.04 5.07 -12.35
C LEU A 360 8.26 3.72 -13.03
N LYS A 361 8.05 3.61 -14.35
CA LYS A 361 8.35 2.39 -15.10
C LYS A 361 9.82 1.98 -14.98
N GLN A 362 10.75 2.94 -15.01
CA GLN A 362 12.18 2.70 -14.82
C GLN A 362 12.51 2.33 -13.36
N ARG A 363 11.90 2.99 -12.37
CA ARG A 363 12.04 2.63 -10.95
C ARG A 363 11.56 1.21 -10.68
N MET A 364 10.47 0.79 -11.33
CA MET A 364 10.01 -0.60 -11.27
C MET A 364 10.99 -1.54 -11.97
N GLY A 365 11.57 -1.10 -13.09
CA GLY A 365 12.67 -1.77 -13.76
C GLY A 365 12.37 -3.22 -14.11
N ILE A 366 13.41 -4.05 -14.05
CA ILE A 366 13.33 -5.49 -14.25
C ILE A 366 13.68 -6.18 -12.93
N VAL A 367 12.76 -6.99 -12.42
CA VAL A 367 13.01 -7.93 -11.33
C VAL A 367 13.79 -9.12 -11.91
N PRO A 368 14.97 -9.45 -11.36
CA PRO A 368 15.81 -10.51 -11.90
C PRO A 368 15.18 -11.90 -11.73
N ALA A 369 15.65 -12.85 -12.54
CA ALA A 369 15.41 -14.27 -12.31
C ALA A 369 15.93 -14.71 -10.93
N ARG A 370 15.35 -15.78 -10.38
CA ARG A 370 15.66 -16.29 -9.03
C ARG A 370 17.12 -16.70 -8.85
#